data_AF-A0AAW6EGW5-F1
#
_entry.id   AF-A0AAW6EGW5-F1
#
_cell.length_a   1.000
_cell.length_b   1.000
_cell.length_c   1.000
_cell.angle_alpha   90.00
_cell.angle_beta   90.00
_cell.angle_gamma   90.00
#
_symmetry.space_group_name_H-M   'P 1'
#
loop_
_entity.id
_entity.type
_entity.pdbx_description
1 polymer ?
#
loop_
_entity_poly.entity_id
_entity_poly.type
_entity_poly.pdbx_seq_one_letter_code
_entity_poly.pdbx_strand_id
1 'polypeptide(L)'
;MIKRLQRKFVVIAAVCLLIVEFTIIGGINGVNIYQTNKNADNLLNIIIENDGRFPEFDPKGMKHDKPQDNSDSASPPESKKPDKHRGFNEETKYQTRYFVVYADSNGEITKVDTGHVAAVSSSQAIEYGESVLDSGKTSGTSGNYRYKTGDTDKGKIILVKSKGNKTSQKVYKQK
;
A
#
# COMPACT_ATOMS: atom_id res chain seq x y z
N MET A 1 35.42 37.78 28.18
CA MET A 1 35.16 36.32 28.24
C MET A 1 33.68 35.93 28.21
N ILE A 2 32.75 36.78 28.68
CA ILE A 2 31.32 36.46 28.81
C ILE A 2 30.60 36.10 27.49
N LYS A 3 30.97 36.76 26.37
CA LYS A 3 30.41 36.47 25.03
C LYS A 3 30.73 35.06 24.51
N ARG A 4 31.87 34.48 24.91
CA ARG A 4 32.23 33.10 24.53
C ARG A 4 31.38 32.06 25.28
N LEU A 5 30.97 32.37 26.51
CA LEU A 5 30.11 31.50 27.31
C LEU A 5 28.64 31.57 26.82
N GLN A 6 28.15 32.78 26.54
CA GLN A 6 26.81 32.99 25.96
C GLN A 6 26.66 32.33 24.59
N ARG A 7 27.67 32.42 23.72
CA ARG A 7 27.64 31.75 22.40
C ARG A 7 27.56 30.23 22.52
N LYS A 8 28.27 29.64 23.49
CA LYS A 8 28.19 28.19 23.76
C LYS A 8 26.80 27.77 24.23
N PHE A 9 26.17 28.57 25.11
CA PHE A 9 24.82 28.30 25.58
C PHE A 9 23.79 28.34 24.44
N VAL A 10 23.86 29.40 23.60
CA VAL A 10 22.98 29.53 22.43
C VAL A 10 23.17 28.39 21.44
N VAL A 11 24.42 27.96 21.19
CA VAL A 11 24.70 26.83 20.30
C VAL A 11 24.12 25.52 20.85
N ILE A 12 24.27 25.24 22.14
CA ILE A 12 23.69 24.03 22.74
C ILE A 12 22.17 24.05 22.61
N ALA A 13 21.51 25.17 22.93
CA ALA A 13 20.07 25.32 22.77
C ALA A 13 19.62 25.12 21.31
N ALA A 14 20.35 25.70 20.35
CA ALA A 14 20.07 25.53 18.93
C ALA A 14 20.26 24.08 18.45
N VAL A 15 21.29 23.38 18.93
CA VAL A 15 21.53 21.96 18.61
C VAL A 15 20.42 21.08 19.20
N CYS A 16 20.01 21.33 20.44
CA CYS A 16 18.89 20.61 21.04
C CYS A 16 17.60 20.80 20.23
N LEU A 17 17.30 22.04 19.81
CA LEU A 17 16.15 22.34 18.97
C LEU A 17 16.21 21.56 17.64
N LEU A 18 17.37 21.59 16.96
CA LEU A 18 17.58 20.85 15.71
C LEU A 18 17.37 19.34 15.89
N ILE A 19 17.92 18.74 16.95
CA ILE A 19 17.75 17.30 17.21
C ILE A 19 16.27 16.96 17.39
N VAL A 20 15.52 17.78 18.12
CA VAL A 20 14.08 17.58 18.32
C VAL A 20 13.32 17.66 16.99
N GLU A 21 13.61 18.66 16.16
CA GLU A 21 13.01 18.80 14.83
C GLU A 21 13.30 17.59 13.93
N PHE A 22 14.57 17.17 13.86
CA PHE A 22 14.97 15.98 13.10
C PHE A 22 14.31 14.71 13.61
N THR A 23 14.17 14.56 14.93
CA THR A 23 13.54 13.38 15.55
C THR A 23 12.06 13.33 15.22
N ILE A 24 11.34 14.45 15.30
CA ILE A 24 9.91 14.51 14.98
C ILE A 24 9.70 14.24 13.49
N ILE A 25 10.45 14.91 12.61
CA ILE A 25 10.35 14.72 11.17
C ILE A 25 10.70 13.28 10.79
N GLY A 26 11.80 12.74 11.33
CA GLY A 26 12.23 11.37 11.09
C GLY A 26 11.20 10.35 11.58
N GLY A 27 10.68 10.54 12.79
CA GLY A 27 9.65 9.68 13.38
C GLY A 27 8.37 9.67 12.56
N ILE A 28 7.82 10.84 12.21
CA ILE A 28 6.61 10.95 11.41
C ILE A 28 6.79 10.31 10.03
N ASN A 29 7.90 10.61 9.35
CA ASN A 29 8.16 10.03 8.01
C ASN A 29 8.40 8.52 8.08
N GLY A 30 9.11 8.04 9.11
CA GLY A 30 9.37 6.62 9.31
C GLY A 30 8.09 5.82 9.53
N VAL A 31 7.23 6.29 10.45
CA VAL A 31 5.91 5.69 10.70
C VAL A 31 5.05 5.73 9.44
N ASN A 32 5.04 6.85 8.72
CA ASN A 32 4.26 6.99 7.48
C ASN A 32 4.71 6.00 6.39
N ILE A 33 6.02 5.84 6.18
CA ILE A 33 6.56 4.88 5.19
C ILE A 33 6.19 3.45 5.59
N TYR A 34 6.37 3.10 6.87
CA TYR A 34 6.02 1.78 7.37
C TYR A 34 4.53 1.49 7.21
N GLN A 35 3.67 2.42 7.60
CA GLN A 35 2.22 2.28 7.49
C GLN A 35 1.77 2.19 6.03
N THR A 36 2.33 3.01 5.15
CA THR A 36 2.00 3.02 3.72
C THR A 36 2.38 1.70 3.05
N ASN A 37 3.55 1.16 3.38
CA ASN A 37 3.95 -0.17 2.89
C ASN A 37 2.99 -1.23 3.43
N LYS A 38 2.75 -1.29 4.74
CA LYS A 38 1.84 -2.28 5.32
C LYS A 38 0.44 -2.24 4.69
N ASN A 39 -0.11 -1.04 4.48
CA ASN A 39 -1.38 -0.86 3.79
C ASN A 39 -1.32 -1.37 2.34
N ALA A 40 -0.24 -1.10 1.60
CA ALA A 40 -0.08 -1.61 0.25
C ALA A 40 0.00 -3.14 0.21
N ASP A 41 0.68 -3.80 1.15
CA ASP A 41 0.71 -5.27 1.21
C ASP A 41 -0.65 -5.87 1.53
N ASN A 42 -1.40 -5.23 2.43
CA ASN A 42 -2.75 -5.67 2.78
C ASN A 42 -3.67 -5.57 1.56
N LEU A 43 -3.59 -4.47 0.81
CA LEU A 43 -4.36 -4.30 -0.42
C LEU A 43 -3.99 -5.35 -1.47
N LEU A 44 -2.69 -5.58 -1.67
CA LEU A 44 -2.21 -6.59 -2.61
C LEU A 44 -2.70 -7.99 -2.21
N ASN A 45 -2.66 -8.33 -0.93
CA ASN A 45 -3.19 -9.59 -0.41
C ASN A 45 -4.67 -9.76 -0.71
N ILE A 46 -5.48 -8.73 -0.45
CA ILE A 46 -6.92 -8.78 -0.69
C ILE A 46 -7.21 -9.04 -2.17
N ILE A 47 -6.49 -8.37 -3.08
CA ILE A 47 -6.67 -8.57 -4.52
C ILE A 47 -6.20 -9.97 -4.96
N ILE A 48 -5.11 -10.49 -4.38
CA ILE A 48 -4.64 -11.86 -4.60
C ILE A 48 -5.67 -12.90 -4.13
N GLU A 49 -6.24 -12.72 -2.93
CA GLU A 49 -7.31 -13.58 -2.38
C GLU A 49 -8.59 -13.56 -3.25
N ASN A 50 -8.73 -12.59 -4.15
CA ASN A 50 -9.85 -12.42 -5.08
C ASN A 50 -9.42 -12.60 -6.54
N ASP A 51 -8.44 -13.48 -6.81
CA ASP A 51 -7.97 -13.85 -8.16
C ASP A 51 -7.52 -12.66 -9.04
N GLY A 52 -6.94 -11.63 -8.42
CA GLY A 52 -6.45 -10.44 -9.12
C GLY A 52 -7.50 -9.34 -9.29
N ARG A 53 -8.68 -9.51 -8.69
CA ARG A 53 -9.77 -8.53 -8.74
C ARG A 53 -9.94 -7.82 -7.40
N PHE A 54 -10.42 -6.58 -7.46
CA PHE A 54 -10.89 -5.91 -6.26
C PHE A 54 -12.10 -6.65 -5.67
N PRO A 55 -12.18 -6.78 -4.34
CA PRO A 55 -13.35 -7.36 -3.69
C PRO A 55 -14.56 -6.46 -3.90
N GLU A 56 -15.75 -7.05 -3.80
CA GLU A 56 -16.99 -6.32 -3.77
C GLU A 56 -17.18 -5.72 -2.37
N PHE A 57 -17.26 -4.39 -2.28
CA PHE A 57 -17.50 -3.70 -1.01
C PHE A 57 -19.01 -3.67 -0.77
N ASP A 58 -19.52 -4.46 0.18
CA ASP A 58 -20.94 -4.42 0.54
C ASP A 58 -21.27 -3.05 1.17
N PRO A 59 -22.13 -2.22 0.56
CA PRO A 59 -22.53 -0.94 1.12
C PRO A 59 -23.27 -1.09 2.47
N LYS A 60 -23.80 -2.27 2.82
CA LYS A 60 -24.42 -2.54 4.13
C LYS A 60 -23.42 -2.87 5.24
N GLY A 61 -22.15 -3.14 4.89
CA GLY A 61 -21.05 -3.38 5.83
C GLY A 61 -20.48 -2.10 6.46
N MET A 62 -20.81 -0.92 5.92
CA MET A 62 -20.48 0.38 6.52
C MET A 62 -21.40 0.68 7.71
N LYS A 63 -21.42 -0.20 8.71
CA LYS A 63 -21.78 0.26 10.05
C LYS A 63 -20.59 1.08 10.53
N HIS A 64 -20.67 2.38 10.30
CA HIS A 64 -19.94 3.34 11.12
C HIS A 64 -20.03 2.86 12.57
N ASP A 65 -18.90 2.79 13.25
CA ASP A 65 -18.81 2.66 14.69
C ASP A 65 -19.65 3.80 15.33
N LYS A 66 -20.96 3.58 15.44
CA LYS A 66 -21.81 4.39 16.28
C LYS A 66 -21.33 4.05 17.69
N PRO A 67 -20.95 5.04 18.53
CA PRO A 67 -20.60 4.74 19.91
C PRO A 67 -21.75 3.94 20.50
N GLN A 68 -21.44 2.75 21.04
CA GLN A 68 -22.39 1.86 21.69
C GLN A 68 -23.10 2.65 22.79
N ASP A 69 -24.32 3.08 22.50
CA ASP A 69 -25.29 3.37 23.53
C ASP A 69 -25.87 2.03 23.96
N ASN A 70 -25.69 1.70 25.24
CA ASN A 70 -26.07 0.44 25.82
C ASN A 70 -27.60 0.39 25.93
N SER A 71 -28.26 -0.32 25.02
CA SER A 71 -29.64 -0.75 25.23
C SER A 71 -29.89 -2.09 24.56
N ASP A 72 -29.86 -3.12 25.40
CA ASP A 72 -30.66 -4.33 25.40
C ASP A 72 -31.29 -4.77 24.06
N SER A 73 -30.63 -5.73 23.40
CA SER A 73 -31.35 -6.80 22.71
C SER A 73 -30.44 -8.01 22.53
N ALA A 74 -30.86 -9.10 23.17
CA ALA A 74 -30.24 -10.41 23.09
C ALA A 74 -30.32 -10.95 21.65
N SER A 75 -29.16 -11.09 21.02
CA SER A 75 -28.95 -12.02 19.90
C SER A 75 -27.54 -12.60 20.03
N PRO A 76 -27.33 -13.90 19.74
CA PRO A 76 -26.05 -14.54 19.98
C PRO A 76 -24.94 -13.86 19.17
N PRO A 77 -23.70 -13.79 19.68
CA PRO A 77 -22.60 -13.15 18.98
C PRO A 77 -22.23 -14.01 17.77
N GLU A 78 -22.84 -13.73 16.63
CA GLU A 78 -22.34 -14.19 15.35
C GLU A 78 -20.93 -13.61 15.19
N SER A 79 -19.95 -14.51 15.11
CA SER A 79 -18.53 -14.21 15.06
C SER A 79 -18.26 -13.11 14.02
N LYS A 80 -18.09 -11.86 14.47
CA LYS A 80 -17.62 -10.76 13.63
C LYS A 80 -16.22 -11.14 13.16
N LYS A 81 -16.12 -11.75 11.97
CA LYS A 81 -14.85 -11.87 11.26
C LYS A 81 -14.27 -10.46 11.22
N PRO A 82 -12.99 -10.27 11.57
CA PRO A 82 -12.37 -8.96 11.52
C PRO A 82 -12.59 -8.40 10.11
N ASP A 83 -13.09 -7.17 10.03
CA ASP A 83 -13.39 -6.51 8.77
C ASP A 83 -12.08 -6.42 7.96
N LYS A 84 -11.89 -7.35 7.02
CA LYS A 84 -10.67 -7.46 6.21
C LYS A 84 -10.48 -6.21 5.34
N HIS A 85 -11.51 -5.38 5.18
CA HIS A 85 -11.51 -4.17 4.36
C HIS A 85 -11.22 -2.90 5.17
N ARG A 86 -10.86 -2.98 6.46
CA ARG A 86 -10.63 -1.80 7.30
C ARG A 86 -9.61 -0.83 6.65
N GLY A 87 -10.11 0.27 6.08
CA GLY A 87 -9.31 1.28 5.36
C GLY A 87 -9.34 1.22 3.83
N PHE A 88 -10.08 0.28 3.23
CA PHE A 88 -10.35 0.21 1.78
C PHE A 88 -11.86 0.29 1.52
N ASN A 89 -12.21 0.96 0.43
CA ASN A 89 -13.60 1.21 0.04
C ASN A 89 -13.75 1.13 -1.48
N GLU A 90 -14.96 1.36 -1.97
CA GLU A 90 -15.25 1.40 -3.41
C GLU A 90 -14.45 2.48 -4.17
N GLU A 91 -13.99 3.54 -3.52
CA GLU A 91 -13.12 4.53 -4.17
C GLU A 91 -11.72 3.96 -4.42
N THR A 92 -11.25 3.07 -3.52
CA THR A 92 -9.92 2.46 -3.59
C THR A 92 -9.72 1.68 -4.90
N LYS A 93 -10.76 1.00 -5.42
CA LYS A 93 -10.66 0.27 -6.70
C LYS A 93 -10.37 1.20 -7.89
N TYR A 94 -10.95 2.40 -7.90
CA TYR A 94 -10.76 3.36 -8.99
C TYR A 94 -9.44 4.14 -8.86
N GLN A 95 -8.98 4.37 -7.63
CA GLN A 95 -7.72 5.07 -7.38
C GLN A 95 -6.48 4.17 -7.55
N THR A 96 -6.64 2.85 -7.36
CA THR A 96 -5.51 1.92 -7.37
C THR A 96 -5.12 1.56 -8.80
N ARG A 97 -3.91 1.97 -9.18
CA ARG A 97 -3.29 1.55 -10.44
C ARG A 97 -2.46 0.30 -10.24
N TYR A 98 -2.81 -0.77 -10.93
CA TYR A 98 -2.12 -2.05 -10.82
C TYR A 98 -2.24 -2.89 -12.10
N PHE A 99 -1.44 -3.94 -12.21
CA PHE A 99 -1.60 -4.99 -13.20
C PHE A 99 -1.39 -6.36 -12.56
N VAL A 100 -1.90 -7.40 -13.22
CA VAL A 100 -1.82 -8.79 -12.78
C VAL A 100 -1.08 -9.60 -13.83
N VAL A 101 -0.17 -10.46 -13.38
CA VAL A 101 0.48 -11.48 -14.22
C VAL A 101 0.13 -12.83 -13.62
N TYR A 102 -0.36 -13.74 -14.45
CA TYR A 102 -0.66 -15.11 -14.08
C TYR A 102 0.39 -16.01 -14.71
N ALA A 103 0.97 -16.89 -13.90
CA ALA A 103 1.90 -17.92 -14.32
C ALA A 103 1.36 -19.29 -13.92
N ASP A 104 1.72 -20.32 -14.69
CA ASP A 104 1.41 -21.70 -14.33
C ASP A 104 2.35 -22.25 -13.23
N SER A 105 2.26 -23.55 -12.95
CA SER A 105 3.12 -24.23 -11.98
C SER A 105 4.59 -24.30 -12.39
N ASN A 106 4.89 -24.17 -13.68
CA ASN A 106 6.24 -24.22 -14.23
C ASN A 106 6.91 -22.83 -14.24
N GLY A 107 6.15 -21.78 -13.91
CA GLY A 107 6.60 -20.40 -13.97
C GLY A 107 6.44 -19.76 -15.35
N GLU A 108 5.70 -20.38 -16.26
CA GLU A 108 5.41 -19.80 -17.57
C GLU A 108 4.23 -18.83 -17.48
N ILE A 109 4.38 -17.62 -18.01
CA ILE A 109 3.33 -16.60 -17.96
C ILE A 109 2.21 -16.97 -18.94
N THR A 110 1.01 -17.20 -18.40
CA THR A 110 -0.16 -17.63 -19.16
C THR A 110 -1.09 -16.47 -19.51
N LYS A 111 -1.11 -15.41 -18.69
CA LYS A 111 -1.99 -14.26 -18.89
C LYS A 111 -1.45 -13.01 -18.21
N VAL A 112 -1.73 -11.86 -18.81
CA VAL A 112 -1.55 -10.55 -18.17
C VAL A 112 -2.82 -9.73 -18.24
N ASP A 113 -3.09 -8.95 -17.19
CA ASP A 113 -4.17 -7.97 -17.13
C ASP A 113 -3.60 -6.60 -16.73
N THR A 114 -3.52 -5.69 -17.69
CA THR A 114 -3.07 -4.30 -17.50
C THR A 114 -4.23 -3.30 -17.47
N GLY A 115 -5.48 -3.76 -17.40
CA GLY A 115 -6.67 -2.90 -17.50
C GLY A 115 -6.77 -1.81 -16.42
N HIS A 116 -6.07 -1.98 -15.31
CA HIS A 116 -6.04 -1.04 -14.19
C HIS A 116 -4.81 -0.11 -14.20
N VAL A 117 -4.02 -0.10 -15.28
CA VAL A 117 -2.85 0.80 -15.42
C VAL A 117 -2.53 1.11 -16.88
N ALA A 118 -2.71 2.38 -17.28
CA ALA A 118 -2.44 2.81 -18.65
C ALA A 118 -0.94 2.93 -19.00
N ALA A 119 -0.07 3.05 -17.98
CA ALA A 119 1.35 3.31 -18.18
C ALA A 119 2.20 2.05 -18.42
N VAL A 120 1.59 0.87 -18.44
CA VAL A 120 2.27 -0.43 -18.58
C VAL A 120 1.62 -1.22 -19.71
N SER A 121 2.42 -1.59 -20.69
CA SER A 121 2.02 -2.49 -21.77
C SER A 121 2.07 -3.95 -21.32
N SER A 122 1.39 -4.84 -22.07
CA SER A 122 1.41 -6.28 -21.78
C SER A 122 2.82 -6.87 -21.83
N SER A 123 3.68 -6.45 -22.76
CA SER A 123 5.08 -6.91 -22.82
C SER A 123 5.89 -6.49 -21.60
N GLN A 124 5.75 -5.23 -21.17
CA GLN A 124 6.38 -4.77 -19.93
C GLN A 124 5.87 -5.54 -18.71
N ALA A 125 4.57 -5.85 -18.66
CA ALA A 125 4.01 -6.66 -17.58
C ALA A 125 4.61 -8.07 -17.54
N ILE A 126 4.83 -8.69 -18.70
CA ILE A 126 5.49 -10.00 -18.84
C ILE A 126 6.93 -9.92 -18.30
N GLU A 127 7.74 -8.97 -18.77
CA GLU A 127 9.12 -8.77 -18.30
C GLU A 127 9.18 -8.56 -16.77
N TYR A 128 8.23 -7.79 -16.23
CA TYR A 128 8.10 -7.62 -14.79
C TYR A 128 7.78 -8.94 -14.08
N GLY A 129 6.85 -9.74 -14.61
CA GLY A 129 6.49 -11.05 -14.08
C GLY A 129 7.69 -12.00 -14.03
N GLU A 130 8.42 -12.12 -15.13
CA GLU A 130 9.64 -12.94 -15.25
C GLU A 130 10.68 -12.51 -14.20
N SER A 131 10.95 -11.20 -14.10
CA SER A 131 11.92 -10.69 -13.12
C SER A 131 11.54 -11.00 -11.67
N VAL A 132 10.24 -11.03 -11.35
CA VAL A 132 9.76 -11.39 -10.01
C VAL A 132 9.91 -12.89 -9.77
N LEU A 133 9.57 -13.72 -10.76
CA LEU A 133 9.72 -15.18 -10.68
C LEU A 133 11.18 -15.58 -10.49
N ASP A 134 12.08 -15.02 -11.30
CA ASP A 134 13.53 -15.25 -11.23
C ASP A 134 14.11 -14.85 -9.86
N SER A 135 13.55 -13.81 -9.25
CA SER A 135 14.00 -13.35 -7.93
C SER A 135 13.67 -14.34 -6.80
N GLY A 136 12.67 -15.21 -7.00
CA GLY A 136 12.15 -16.13 -5.98
C GLY A 136 11.48 -15.44 -4.78
N LYS A 137 11.28 -14.12 -4.82
CA LYS A 137 10.71 -13.34 -3.70
C LYS A 137 9.19 -13.28 -3.79
N THR A 138 8.54 -13.38 -2.64
CA THR A 138 7.07 -13.33 -2.55
C THR A 138 6.51 -11.91 -2.43
N SER A 139 7.36 -10.93 -2.11
CA SER A 139 6.98 -9.53 -2.07
C SER A 139 8.21 -8.63 -2.19
N GLY A 140 8.01 -7.41 -2.67
CA GLY A 140 9.12 -6.50 -2.81
C GLY A 140 8.76 -5.22 -3.54
N THR A 141 9.80 -4.48 -3.92
CA THR A 141 9.71 -3.26 -4.71
C THR A 141 10.60 -3.41 -5.92
N SER A 142 10.12 -2.94 -7.07
CA SER A 142 10.94 -2.72 -8.25
C SER A 142 10.59 -1.35 -8.85
N GLY A 143 11.54 -0.41 -8.79
CA GLY A 143 11.33 0.99 -9.17
C GLY A 143 10.12 1.64 -8.46
N ASN A 144 9.19 2.17 -9.26
CA ASN A 144 7.95 2.81 -8.78
C ASN A 144 6.82 1.83 -8.47
N TYR A 145 7.10 0.52 -8.50
CA TYR A 145 6.11 -0.52 -8.30
C TYR A 145 6.41 -1.32 -7.03
N ARG A 146 5.33 -1.75 -6.40
CA ARG A 146 5.36 -2.73 -5.32
C ARG A 146 4.67 -4.00 -5.81
N TYR A 147 5.28 -5.14 -5.56
CA TYR A 147 4.73 -6.42 -6.00
C TYR A 147 4.52 -7.38 -4.84
N LYS A 148 3.60 -8.32 -5.05
CA LYS A 148 3.38 -9.48 -4.21
C LYS A 148 2.98 -10.68 -5.07
N THR A 149 3.41 -11.86 -4.67
CA THR A 149 3.01 -13.12 -5.31
C THR A 149 2.05 -13.87 -4.41
N GLY A 150 1.07 -14.56 -5.00
CA GLY A 150 0.22 -15.52 -4.32
C GLY A 150 0.16 -16.82 -5.12
N ASP A 151 -0.12 -17.91 -4.42
CA ASP A 151 -0.40 -19.20 -5.07
C ASP A 151 -1.92 -19.32 -5.24
N THR A 152 -2.32 -19.90 -6.37
CA THR A 152 -3.71 -20.17 -6.76
C THR A 152 -3.80 -21.61 -7.25
N ASP A 153 -5.00 -22.16 -7.32
CA ASP A 153 -5.21 -23.54 -7.83
C ASP A 153 -4.72 -23.74 -9.28
N LYS A 154 -4.51 -22.64 -10.02
CA LYS A 154 -4.08 -22.63 -11.43
C LYS A 154 -2.60 -22.27 -11.63
N GLY A 155 -1.85 -22.04 -10.55
CA GLY A 155 -0.46 -21.60 -10.60
C GLY A 155 -0.20 -20.39 -9.71
N LYS A 156 0.57 -19.42 -10.16
CA LYS A 156 0.99 -18.25 -9.38
C LYS A 156 0.38 -16.97 -9.93
N ILE A 157 -0.09 -16.10 -9.04
CA ILE A 157 -0.52 -14.74 -9.36
C ILE A 157 0.51 -13.74 -8.86
N ILE A 158 0.92 -12.82 -9.72
CA ILE A 158 1.83 -11.73 -9.39
C ILE A 158 1.07 -10.43 -9.56
N LEU A 159 0.93 -9.72 -8.46
CA LEU A 159 0.19 -8.47 -8.42
C LEU A 159 1.15 -7.30 -8.22
N VAL A 160 1.09 -6.35 -9.15
CA VAL A 160 2.02 -5.22 -9.17
C VAL A 160 1.24 -3.91 -9.11
N LYS A 161 1.42 -3.15 -8.03
CA LYS A 161 0.75 -1.87 -7.78
C LYS A 161 1.74 -0.72 -7.92
N SER A 162 1.30 0.36 -8.58
CA SER A 162 2.05 1.61 -8.60
C SER A 162 2.07 2.26 -7.20
N LYS A 163 3.25 2.70 -6.76
CA LYS A 163 3.43 3.42 -5.48
C LYS A 163 2.82 4.82 -5.46
N GLY A 164 2.37 5.32 -6.62
CA GLY A 164 1.90 6.69 -6.80
C GLY A 164 3.07 7.66 -6.93
N ASN A 165 3.13 8.40 -8.04
CA ASN A 165 4.11 9.47 -8.19
C ASN A 165 3.69 10.66 -7.31
N LYS A 166 4.59 11.15 -6.44
CA LYS A 166 4.49 12.48 -5.82
C LYS A 166 4.46 13.64 -6.85
N THR A 167 4.62 13.34 -8.14
CA THR A 167 4.87 14.31 -9.22
C THR A 167 3.64 14.67 -10.05
N SER A 168 2.42 14.23 -9.69
CA SER A 168 1.21 14.55 -10.47
C SER A 168 0.66 15.97 -10.27
N GLN A 169 1.23 16.80 -9.39
CA GLN A 169 0.76 18.19 -9.21
C GLN A 169 1.42 19.23 -10.15
N LYS A 170 2.42 18.87 -10.97
CA LYS A 170 3.10 19.87 -11.83
C LYS A 170 2.44 20.10 -13.20
N VAL A 171 1.45 19.30 -13.61
CA VAL A 171 0.88 19.39 -14.98
C VAL A 171 -0.41 20.23 -15.06
N TYR A 172 -1.06 20.55 -13.94
CA TYR A 172 -2.31 21.33 -13.92
C TYR A 172 -2.13 22.86 -13.75
N LYS A 173 -0.94 23.41 -14.01
CA LYS A 173 -0.69 24.87 -13.98
C LYS A 173 -0.19 25.47 -15.30
N GLN A 174 -0.40 24.78 -16.42
CA GLN A 174 -0.21 25.37 -17.75
C GLN A 174 -1.37 24.98 -18.67
N LYS A 175 -2.54 25.57 -18.41
CA LYS A 175 -3.52 25.94 -19.43
C LYS A 175 -4.14 27.26 -19.02
#